data_AF-A0A949U9I2-F1
#
_entry.id   AF-A0A949U9I2-F1
#
_cell.length_a   1.000
_cell.length_b   1.000
_cell.length_c   1.000
_cell.angle_alpha   90.00
_cell.angle_beta   90.00
_cell.angle_gamma   90.00
#
_symmetry.space_group_name_H-M   'P 1'
#
loop_
_entity.id
_entity.type
_entity.pdbx_description
1 polymer ?
#
loop_
_entity_poly.entity_id
_entity_poly.type
_entity_poly.pdbx_seq_one_letter_code
_entity_poly.pdbx_strand_id
1 'polypeptide(L)'
;MADLLHAAAGIGGLVALAWMLGEDRRRVPWRAVISGLALLIALAALFLKVPPIKGAFMRVNDALSALEAATQAGTSLVFGYLGGGKAPFAVTDASATFVLAFRALPLVLVISALSALLFYWRVLPAIVKGLSLLLERIMGVGGVVGLSTAANIFVGMVEAPLFVKPYLDVVSRGELFAIMVGGMASIAGTVLFLYAAILGPVLPEATAHLLIASVLSAPAALVIAFVMVPPAGATGGALDWRSEASGSMDA
;
A
#
# COMPACT_ATOMS: atom_id res chain seq x y z
N MET A 1 -11.25 -22.85 18.85
CA MET A 1 -10.54 -23.84 18.01
C MET A 1 -11.16 -23.94 16.62
N ALA A 2 -12.50 -23.97 16.52
CA ALA A 2 -13.21 -23.93 15.23
C ALA A 2 -12.83 -22.72 14.35
N ASP A 3 -12.77 -21.50 14.92
CA ASP A 3 -12.47 -20.29 14.13
C ASP A 3 -11.05 -20.30 13.52
N LEU A 4 -10.08 -20.86 14.25
CA LEU A 4 -8.71 -20.99 13.76
C LEU A 4 -8.63 -22.00 12.60
N LEU A 5 -9.37 -23.11 12.71
CA LEU A 5 -9.46 -24.10 11.64
C LEU A 5 -10.16 -23.54 10.40
N HIS A 6 -11.23 -22.76 10.58
CA HIS A 6 -11.90 -22.07 9.47
C HIS A 6 -10.97 -21.06 8.78
N ALA A 7 -10.23 -20.24 9.54
CA ALA A 7 -9.27 -19.29 8.97
C ALA A 7 -8.13 -19.99 8.22
N ALA A 8 -7.57 -21.06 8.80
CA ALA A 8 -6.53 -21.86 8.16
C ALA A 8 -7.02 -22.54 6.88
N ALA A 9 -8.24 -23.08 6.90
CA ALA A 9 -8.88 -23.65 5.71
C ALA A 9 -9.15 -22.59 4.64
N GLY A 10 -9.52 -21.36 5.03
CA GLY A 10 -9.67 -20.24 4.10
C GLY A 10 -8.36 -19.87 3.40
N ILE A 11 -7.28 -19.67 4.16
CA ILE A 11 -5.95 -19.37 3.59
C ILE A 11 -5.48 -20.52 2.69
N GLY A 12 -5.57 -21.76 3.18
CA GLY A 12 -5.22 -22.95 2.40
C GLY A 12 -6.04 -23.09 1.13
N GLY A 13 -7.34 -22.81 1.20
CA GLY A 13 -8.26 -22.84 0.06
C GLY A 13 -7.94 -21.80 -1.00
N LEU A 14 -7.60 -20.56 -0.60
CA LEU A 14 -7.18 -19.51 -1.54
C LEU A 14 -5.85 -19.86 -2.23
N VAL A 15 -4.88 -20.40 -1.48
CA VAL A 15 -3.61 -20.86 -2.05
C VAL A 15 -3.83 -22.07 -2.97
N ALA A 16 -4.70 -23.00 -2.60
CA ALA A 16 -5.05 -24.15 -3.44
C ALA A 16 -5.74 -23.71 -4.73
N LEU A 17 -6.66 -22.73 -4.67
CA LEU A 17 -7.31 -22.15 -5.84
C LEU A 17 -6.28 -21.49 -6.76
N ALA A 18 -5.37 -20.68 -6.21
CA ALA A 18 -4.27 -20.09 -6.96
C ALA A 18 -3.39 -21.16 -7.63
N TRP A 19 -3.09 -22.25 -6.93
CA TRP A 19 -2.28 -23.36 -7.45
C TRP A 19 -3.01 -24.13 -8.56
N MET A 20 -4.33 -24.29 -8.45
CA MET A 20 -5.16 -24.92 -9.49
C MET A 20 -5.19 -24.09 -10.78
N LEU A 21 -5.27 -22.76 -10.64
CA LEU A 21 -5.26 -21.82 -11.78
C LEU A 21 -3.85 -21.51 -12.29
N GLY A 22 -2.81 -21.97 -11.60
CA GLY A 22 -1.42 -21.69 -11.92
C GLY A 22 -0.89 -22.46 -13.13
N GLU A 23 0.11 -21.88 -13.79
CA GLU A 23 0.65 -22.36 -15.07
C GLU A 23 1.64 -23.51 -14.91
N ASP A 24 2.64 -23.39 -14.03
CA ASP A 24 3.66 -24.41 -13.82
C ASP A 24 3.76 -24.82 -12.34
N ARG A 25 2.87 -25.74 -11.95
CA ARG A 25 2.75 -26.25 -10.59
C ARG A 25 4.02 -26.90 -10.04
N ARG A 26 4.96 -27.30 -10.89
CA ARG A 26 6.21 -27.98 -10.49
C ARG A 26 7.31 -26.99 -10.12
N ARG A 27 7.28 -25.77 -10.67
CA ARG A 27 8.30 -24.74 -10.46
C ARG A 27 7.97 -23.77 -9.33
N VAL A 28 6.85 -23.96 -8.63
CA VAL A 28 6.44 -23.11 -7.52
C VAL A 28 7.55 -23.05 -6.46
N PRO A 29 8.08 -21.85 -6.13
CA PRO A 29 9.13 -21.70 -5.13
C PRO A 29 8.54 -21.82 -3.72
N TRP A 30 8.26 -23.06 -3.28
CA TRP A 30 7.60 -23.34 -2.00
C TRP A 30 8.30 -22.73 -0.78
N ARG A 31 9.63 -22.56 -0.83
CA ARG A 31 10.37 -21.85 0.21
C ARG A 31 9.90 -20.40 0.36
N ALA A 32 9.74 -19.67 -0.74
CA ALA A 32 9.24 -18.30 -0.75
C ALA A 32 7.76 -18.23 -0.40
N VAL A 33 6.95 -19.19 -0.87
CA VAL A 33 5.50 -19.27 -0.56
C VAL A 33 5.28 -19.48 0.94
N ILE A 34 5.96 -20.45 1.54
CA ILE A 34 5.83 -20.76 2.97
C ILE A 34 6.39 -19.62 3.82
N SER A 35 7.54 -19.05 3.47
CA SER A 35 8.10 -17.92 4.22
C SER A 35 7.26 -16.66 4.05
N GLY A 36 6.64 -16.43 2.89
CA GLY A 36 5.68 -15.35 2.67
C GLY A 36 4.41 -15.50 3.50
N LEU A 37 3.84 -16.71 3.59
CA LEU A 37 2.71 -16.99 4.48
C LEU A 37 3.09 -16.81 5.96
N ALA A 38 4.27 -17.28 6.36
CA ALA A 38 4.78 -17.08 7.71
C ALA A 38 4.98 -15.58 8.01
N LEU A 39 5.54 -14.82 7.07
CA LEU A 39 5.73 -13.38 7.19
C LEU A 39 4.38 -12.65 7.30
N LEU A 40 3.40 -13.02 6.47
CA LEU A 40 2.05 -12.49 6.51
C LEU A 40 1.41 -12.68 7.90
N ILE A 41 1.45 -13.90 8.43
CA ILE A 41 0.88 -14.22 9.75
C ILE A 41 1.67 -13.51 10.85
N ALA A 42 3.00 -13.45 10.76
CA ALA A 42 3.85 -12.78 11.73
C ALA A 42 3.60 -11.28 11.76
N LEU A 43 3.50 -10.61 10.60
CA LEU A 43 3.18 -9.18 10.50
C LEU A 43 1.75 -8.91 10.99
N ALA A 44 0.78 -9.76 10.66
CA ALA A 44 -0.58 -9.61 11.15
C ALA A 44 -0.64 -9.71 12.68
N ALA A 45 0.05 -10.70 13.27
CA ALA A 45 0.16 -10.83 14.71
C ALA A 45 0.89 -9.65 15.35
N LEU A 46 1.99 -9.19 14.73
CA LEU A 46 2.76 -8.04 15.17
C LEU A 46 1.90 -6.77 15.19
N PHE A 47 1.21 -6.46 14.10
CA PHE A 47 0.43 -5.23 14.00
C PHE A 47 -0.87 -5.26 14.81
N LEU A 48 -1.52 -6.41 14.95
CA LEU A 48 -2.81 -6.52 15.65
C LEU A 48 -2.68 -6.79 17.15
N LYS A 49 -1.62 -7.46 17.61
CA LYS A 49 -1.49 -7.86 19.02
C LYS A 49 -0.49 -7.06 19.84
N VAL A 50 0.43 -6.31 19.23
CA VAL A 50 1.50 -5.62 19.95
C VAL A 50 1.09 -4.18 20.29
N PRO A 51 0.82 -3.86 21.58
CA PRO A 51 0.30 -2.55 21.98
C PRO A 51 1.12 -1.32 21.57
N PRO A 52 2.47 -1.31 21.65
CA PRO A 52 3.24 -0.13 21.23
C PRO A 52 3.11 0.15 19.73
N ILE A 53 2.86 -0.88 18.90
CA ILE A 53 2.68 -0.70 17.47
C ILE A 53 1.29 -0.13 17.17
N LYS A 54 0.27 -0.58 17.90
CA LYS A 54 -1.05 0.08 17.88
C LYS A 54 -0.92 1.57 18.23
N GLY A 55 -0.15 1.91 19.25
CA GLY A 55 0.14 3.31 19.62
C GLY A 55 0.84 4.11 18.52
N ALA A 56 1.74 3.50 17.76
CA ALA A 56 2.36 4.14 16.60
C ALA A 56 1.35 4.43 15.48
N PHE A 57 0.45 3.49 15.17
CA PHE A 57 -0.61 3.70 14.18
C PHE A 57 -1.61 4.79 14.59
N MET A 58 -1.91 4.92 15.88
CA MET A 58 -2.73 6.03 16.37
C MET A 58 -2.08 7.39 16.08
N ARG A 59 -0.76 7.53 16.28
CA ARG A 59 -0.06 8.78 15.93
C ARG A 59 -0.09 9.09 14.44
N VAL A 60 -0.04 8.06 13.59
CA VAL A 60 -0.22 8.23 12.13
C VAL A 60 -1.63 8.72 11.82
N ASN A 61 -2.64 8.20 12.52
CA ASN A 61 -4.02 8.66 12.40
C ASN A 61 -4.19 10.13 12.86
N ASP A 62 -3.52 10.53 13.94
CA ASP A 62 -3.54 11.91 14.42
C ASP A 62 -2.86 12.87 13.42
N ALA A 63 -1.71 12.47 12.89
CA ALA A 63 -1.01 13.23 11.85
C ALA A 63 -1.87 13.41 10.60
N LEU A 64 -2.62 12.36 10.21
CA LEU A 64 -3.57 12.44 9.11
C LEU A 64 -4.73 13.38 9.42
N SER A 65 -5.32 13.29 10.62
CA SER A 65 -6.42 14.16 11.03
C SER A 65 -5.99 15.64 11.00
N ALA A 66 -4.74 15.92 11.36
CA ALA A 66 -4.15 17.26 11.22
C ALA A 66 -4.00 17.68 9.74
N LEU A 67 -3.58 16.76 8.85
CA LEU A 67 -3.48 17.02 7.42
C LEU A 67 -4.85 17.26 6.77
N GLU A 68 -5.86 16.49 7.17
CA GLU A 68 -7.25 16.68 6.75
C GLU A 68 -7.76 18.06 7.17
N ALA A 69 -7.55 18.44 8.43
CA ALA A 69 -7.94 19.76 8.94
C ALA A 69 -7.23 20.90 8.19
N ALA A 70 -5.92 20.75 7.91
CA ALA A 70 -5.16 21.71 7.11
C ALA A 70 -5.69 21.81 5.67
N THR A 71 -6.02 20.68 5.06
CA THR A 71 -6.62 20.62 3.72
C THR A 71 -8.01 21.27 3.72
N GLN A 72 -8.81 21.06 4.75
CA GLN A 72 -10.12 21.71 4.89
C GLN A 72 -9.99 23.23 5.04
N ALA A 73 -8.97 23.71 5.76
CA ALA A 73 -8.67 25.14 5.83
C ALA A 73 -8.33 25.72 4.44
N GLY A 74 -7.51 25.03 3.66
CA GLY A 74 -7.17 25.45 2.29
C GLY A 74 -8.37 25.40 1.34
N THR A 75 -9.15 24.31 1.37
CA THR A 75 -10.32 24.15 0.49
C THR A 75 -11.47 25.07 0.86
N SER A 76 -11.66 25.40 2.15
CA SER A 76 -12.64 26.40 2.56
C SER A 76 -12.24 27.82 2.15
N LEU A 77 -10.94 28.13 2.09
CA LEU A 77 -10.45 29.39 1.52
C LEU A 77 -10.74 29.49 0.01
N VAL A 78 -10.50 28.41 -0.74
CA VAL A 78 -10.64 28.40 -2.21
C VAL A 78 -12.10 28.24 -2.66
N PHE A 79 -12.86 27.35 -2.02
CA PHE A 79 -14.19 26.91 -2.44
C PHE A 79 -15.31 27.31 -1.47
N GLY A 80 -15.00 28.03 -0.38
CA GLY A 80 -16.00 28.49 0.59
C GLY A 80 -16.72 27.33 1.29
N TYR A 81 -18.05 27.39 1.33
CA TYR A 81 -18.85 26.36 2.00
C TYR A 81 -18.74 24.97 1.35
N LEU A 82 -18.51 24.91 0.03
CA LEU A 82 -18.37 23.64 -0.71
C LEU A 82 -17.11 22.88 -0.27
N GLY A 83 -16.06 23.59 0.14
CA GLY A 83 -14.82 23.04 0.68
C GLY A 83 -14.88 22.70 2.18
N GLY A 84 -16.06 22.76 2.82
CA GLY A 84 -16.20 22.53 4.26
C GLY A 84 -16.12 23.79 5.12
N GLY A 85 -16.27 24.97 4.51
CA GLY A 85 -16.55 26.22 5.22
C GLY A 85 -17.98 26.28 5.76
N LYS A 86 -18.30 27.33 6.53
CA LYS A 86 -19.64 27.50 7.12
C LYS A 86 -20.70 27.66 6.02
N ALA A 87 -21.74 26.82 6.06
CA ALA A 87 -22.86 26.92 5.13
C ALA A 87 -23.63 28.24 5.33
N PRO A 88 -24.00 28.95 4.25
CA PRO A 88 -24.81 30.18 4.35
C PRO A 88 -26.31 29.90 4.57
N PHE A 89 -26.71 28.63 4.67
CA PHE A 89 -28.08 28.17 4.87
C PHE A 89 -28.17 27.17 6.03
N ALA A 90 -29.38 26.94 6.55
CA ALA A 90 -29.64 25.95 7.58
C ALA A 90 -29.45 24.53 7.01
N VAL A 91 -28.53 23.77 7.58
CA VAL A 91 -28.23 22.40 7.16
C VAL A 91 -29.22 21.46 7.84
N THR A 92 -30.13 20.87 7.06
CA THR A 92 -31.08 19.86 7.55
C THR A 92 -30.46 18.46 7.61
N ASP A 93 -29.44 18.19 6.79
CA ASP A 93 -28.68 16.94 6.80
C ASP A 93 -27.19 17.22 6.60
N ALA A 94 -26.39 16.90 7.62
CA ALA A 94 -24.94 17.11 7.59
C ALA A 94 -24.24 16.24 6.53
N SER A 95 -24.80 15.09 6.18
CA SER A 95 -24.24 14.19 5.17
C SER A 95 -24.36 14.78 3.76
N ALA A 96 -25.42 15.55 3.49
CA ALA A 96 -25.65 16.24 2.22
C ALA A 96 -24.68 17.43 1.98
N THR A 97 -23.92 17.82 3.00
CA THR A 97 -22.94 18.92 2.93
C THR A 97 -21.56 18.43 2.47
N PHE A 98 -21.32 17.11 2.44
CA PHE A 98 -20.05 16.56 1.96
C PHE A 98 -20.03 16.48 0.43
N VAL A 99 -19.26 17.39 -0.20
CA VAL A 99 -19.04 17.35 -1.65
C VAL A 99 -17.68 16.71 -1.94
N LEU A 100 -17.71 15.48 -2.46
CA LEU A 100 -16.51 14.68 -2.74
C LEU A 100 -15.48 15.45 -3.60
N ALA A 101 -15.95 16.17 -4.63
CA ALA A 101 -15.07 16.93 -5.52
C ALA A 101 -14.28 18.04 -4.82
N PHE A 102 -14.84 18.68 -3.78
CA PHE A 102 -14.24 19.86 -3.15
C PHE A 102 -13.60 19.58 -1.78
N ARG A 103 -13.78 18.38 -1.23
CA ARG A 103 -13.18 17.98 0.06
C ARG A 103 -12.22 16.80 -0.08
N ALA A 104 -12.65 15.76 -0.78
CA ALA A 104 -11.89 14.52 -0.92
C ALA A 104 -10.78 14.62 -1.97
N LEU A 105 -11.07 15.13 -3.18
CA LEU A 105 -10.05 15.24 -4.23
C LEU A 105 -8.90 16.19 -3.86
N PRO A 106 -9.12 17.35 -3.20
CA PRO A 106 -8.02 18.19 -2.75
C PRO A 106 -7.12 17.52 -1.71
N LEU A 107 -7.66 16.66 -0.84
CA LEU A 107 -6.86 15.88 0.09
C LEU A 107 -5.91 14.95 -0.66
N VAL A 108 -6.41 14.26 -1.68
CA VAL A 108 -5.60 13.41 -2.58
C VAL A 108 -4.47 14.22 -3.22
N LEU A 109 -4.74 15.45 -3.70
CA LEU A 109 -3.72 16.33 -4.27
C LEU A 109 -2.64 16.70 -3.25
N VAL A 110 -3.02 17.10 -2.04
CA VAL A 110 -2.07 17.45 -0.95
C VAL A 110 -1.20 16.25 -0.58
N ILE A 111 -1.78 15.06 -0.45
CA ILE A 111 -1.01 13.84 -0.16
C ILE A 111 -0.07 13.50 -1.31
N SER A 112 -0.51 13.66 -2.56
CA SER A 112 0.35 13.39 -3.73
C SER A 112 1.57 14.31 -3.75
N ALA A 113 1.38 15.61 -3.47
CA ALA A 113 2.48 16.57 -3.33
C ALA A 113 3.40 16.21 -2.14
N LEU A 114 2.83 15.84 -0.98
CA LEU A 114 3.63 15.42 0.17
C LEU A 114 4.44 14.16 -0.12
N SER A 115 3.86 13.17 -0.80
CA SER A 115 4.55 11.95 -1.21
C SER A 115 5.70 12.26 -2.18
N ALA A 116 5.50 13.15 -3.14
CA ALA A 116 6.54 13.60 -4.07
C ALA A 116 7.68 14.33 -3.32
N LEU A 117 7.35 15.19 -2.36
CA LEU A 117 8.34 15.85 -1.50
C LEU A 117 9.13 14.86 -0.63
N LEU A 118 8.45 13.89 0.00
CA LEU A 118 9.10 12.84 0.79
C LEU A 118 9.98 11.92 -0.08
N PHE A 119 9.63 11.76 -1.35
CA PHE A 119 10.44 11.06 -2.33
C PHE A 119 11.70 11.85 -2.67
N TYR A 120 11.56 13.15 -2.93
CA TYR A 120 12.69 14.06 -3.18
C TYR A 120 13.66 14.10 -2.00
N TRP A 121 13.17 14.13 -0.76
CA TRP A 121 13.98 14.05 0.46
C TRP A 121 14.57 12.66 0.76
N ARG A 122 14.28 11.66 -0.08
CA ARG A 122 14.72 10.26 0.06
C ARG A 122 14.22 9.53 1.31
N VAL A 123 13.19 10.05 1.98
CA VAL A 123 12.55 9.37 3.12
C VAL A 123 11.80 8.13 2.66
N LEU A 124 10.94 8.28 1.64
CA LEU A 124 10.17 7.17 1.09
C LEU A 124 11.07 6.10 0.44
N PRO A 125 12.08 6.44 -0.40
CA PRO A 125 13.08 5.50 -0.89
C PRO A 125 13.79 4.70 0.21
N ALA A 126 14.16 5.34 1.32
CA ALA A 126 14.85 4.66 2.42
C ALA A 126 13.96 3.58 3.05
N ILE A 127 12.67 3.88 3.27
CA ILE A 127 11.69 2.94 3.82
C ILE A 127 11.47 1.78 2.84
N VAL A 128 11.24 2.09 1.55
CA VAL A 128 11.03 1.08 0.49
C VAL A 128 12.23 0.15 0.37
N LYS A 129 13.45 0.69 0.39
CA LYS A 129 14.68 -0.11 0.37
C LYS A 129 14.79 -1.03 1.59
N GLY A 130 14.43 -0.53 2.78
CA GLY A 130 14.40 -1.34 4.00
C GLY A 130 13.41 -2.51 3.92
N LEU A 131 12.21 -2.27 3.40
CA LEU A 131 11.20 -3.31 3.20
C LEU A 131 11.59 -4.29 2.10
N SER A 132 12.18 -3.82 1.00
CA SER A 132 12.70 -4.69 -0.06
C SER A 132 13.78 -5.63 0.48
N LEU A 133 14.69 -5.14 1.33
CA LEU A 133 15.71 -5.97 1.97
C LEU A 133 15.12 -6.99 2.94
N LEU A 134 14.02 -6.64 3.62
CA LEU A 134 13.28 -7.57 4.47
C LEU A 134 12.68 -8.72 3.64
N LEU A 135 12.02 -8.39 2.52
CA LEU A 135 11.47 -9.37 1.58
C LEU A 135 12.58 -10.25 0.98
N GLU A 136 13.72 -9.67 0.64
CA GLU A 136 14.88 -10.40 0.12
C GLU A 136 15.41 -11.40 1.14
N ARG A 137 15.57 -10.99 2.40
CA ARG A 137 16.09 -11.86 3.47
C ARG A 137 15.14 -13.01 3.83
N ILE A 138 13.83 -12.77 3.82
CA ILE A 138 12.84 -13.74 4.31
C ILE A 138 12.31 -14.62 3.18
N MET A 139 12.01 -14.04 2.03
CA MET A 139 11.40 -14.73 0.90
C MET A 139 12.38 -15.06 -0.22
N GLY A 140 13.61 -14.51 -0.18
CA GLY A 140 14.54 -14.61 -1.31
C GLY A 140 14.11 -13.78 -2.51
N VAL A 141 13.23 -12.78 -2.29
CA VAL A 141 12.67 -11.91 -3.34
C VAL A 141 13.37 -10.56 -3.26
N GLY A 142 14.44 -10.42 -4.03
CA GLY A 142 15.24 -9.20 -4.13
C GLY A 142 14.97 -8.41 -5.41
N GLY A 143 15.90 -7.52 -5.74
CA GLY A 143 15.93 -6.79 -7.01
C GLY A 143 14.65 -6.02 -7.32
N VAL A 144 14.21 -6.12 -8.57
CA VAL A 144 13.08 -5.38 -9.13
C VAL A 144 11.75 -5.76 -8.48
N VAL A 145 11.50 -7.05 -8.27
CA VAL A 145 10.24 -7.53 -7.68
C VAL A 145 10.12 -7.11 -6.22
N GLY A 146 11.17 -7.29 -5.43
CA GLY A 146 11.17 -6.90 -4.02
C GLY A 146 10.95 -5.40 -3.85
N LEU A 147 11.60 -4.59 -4.69
CA LEU A 147 11.47 -3.14 -4.64
C LEU A 147 10.11 -2.64 -5.10
N SER A 148 9.60 -3.16 -6.22
CA SER A 148 8.27 -2.80 -6.72
C SER A 148 7.19 -3.19 -5.70
N THR A 149 7.30 -4.36 -5.09
CA THR A 149 6.37 -4.82 -4.05
C THR A 149 6.45 -3.95 -2.79
N ALA A 150 7.66 -3.57 -2.36
CA ALA A 150 7.85 -2.67 -1.22
C ALA A 150 7.33 -1.24 -1.51
N ALA A 151 7.49 -0.75 -2.75
CA ALA A 151 6.96 0.54 -3.16
C ALA A 151 5.43 0.55 -3.21
N ASN A 152 4.81 -0.54 -3.68
CA ASN A 152 3.36 -0.71 -3.78
C ASN A 152 2.62 -0.60 -2.43
N ILE A 153 3.32 -0.70 -1.29
CA ILE A 153 2.73 -0.50 0.05
C ILE A 153 2.32 0.97 0.25
N PHE A 154 3.05 1.91 -0.36
CA PHE A 154 2.84 3.36 -0.19
C PHE A 154 2.35 4.03 -1.46
N VAL A 155 2.75 3.50 -2.61
CA VAL A 155 2.65 4.13 -3.91
C VAL A 155 1.72 3.30 -4.79
N GLY A 156 0.92 3.95 -5.63
CA GLY A 156 -0.14 3.26 -6.39
C GLY A 156 0.36 2.37 -7.52
N MET A 157 -0.55 1.56 -8.09
CA MET A 157 -0.25 0.61 -9.17
C MET A 157 0.38 1.23 -10.43
N VAL A 158 0.17 2.53 -10.66
CA VAL A 158 0.73 3.27 -11.82
C VAL A 158 2.12 3.84 -11.50
N GLU A 159 2.36 4.18 -10.25
CA GLU A 159 3.54 4.90 -9.78
C GLU A 159 4.63 3.94 -9.26
N ALA A 160 4.27 2.78 -8.71
CA ALA A 160 5.25 1.81 -8.24
C ALA A 160 6.08 1.17 -9.37
N PRO A 161 5.53 0.85 -10.57
CA PRO A 161 6.33 0.37 -11.69
C PRO A 161 7.29 1.43 -12.24
N LEU A 162 7.02 2.73 -12.02
CA LEU A 162 7.92 3.81 -12.43
C LEU A 162 9.30 3.71 -11.76
N PHE A 163 9.37 3.21 -10.51
CA PHE A 163 10.64 2.98 -9.81
C PHE A 163 11.50 1.89 -10.44
N VAL A 164 10.88 0.98 -11.19
CA VAL A 164 11.55 -0.16 -11.82
C VAL A 164 11.45 -0.13 -13.33
N LYS A 165 10.98 0.98 -13.91
CA LYS A 165 10.72 1.16 -15.34
C LYS A 165 11.89 0.70 -16.23
N PRO A 166 13.17 1.05 -15.95
CA PRO A 166 14.29 0.61 -16.80
C PRO A 166 14.50 -0.89 -16.84
N TYR A 167 13.93 -1.63 -15.88
CA TYR A 167 14.15 -3.05 -15.70
C TYR A 167 12.93 -3.90 -16.11
N LEU A 168 11.81 -3.28 -16.46
CA LEU A 168 10.60 -4.02 -16.88
C LEU A 168 10.81 -4.82 -18.17
N ASP A 169 11.75 -4.40 -19.02
CA ASP A 169 12.05 -5.09 -20.28
C ASP A 169 12.94 -6.33 -20.09
N VAL A 170 13.56 -6.49 -18.92
CA VAL A 170 14.52 -7.57 -18.62
C VAL A 170 14.04 -8.54 -17.54
N VAL A 171 12.87 -8.30 -16.94
CA VAL A 171 12.26 -9.23 -15.98
C VAL A 171 11.63 -10.42 -16.69
N SER A 172 11.68 -11.58 -16.04
CA SER A 172 10.97 -12.78 -16.49
C SER A 172 9.46 -12.59 -16.39
N ARG A 173 8.70 -13.42 -17.12
CA ARG A 173 7.23 -13.36 -17.12
C ARG A 173 6.62 -13.51 -15.73
N GLY A 174 7.18 -14.38 -14.88
CA GLY A 174 6.70 -14.56 -13.50
C GLY A 174 7.02 -13.37 -12.59
N GLU A 175 8.15 -12.69 -12.81
CA GLU A 175 8.49 -11.45 -12.11
C GLU A 175 7.56 -10.30 -12.52
N LEU A 176 7.29 -10.16 -13.83
CA LEU A 176 6.31 -9.19 -14.33
C LEU A 176 4.91 -9.45 -13.75
N PHE A 177 4.49 -10.72 -13.71
CA PHE A 177 3.23 -11.09 -13.08
C PHE A 177 3.21 -10.72 -11.59
N ALA A 178 4.29 -10.96 -10.85
CA ALA A 178 4.40 -10.56 -9.44
C ALA A 178 4.32 -9.04 -9.24
N ILE A 179 4.93 -8.25 -10.12
CA ILE A 179 4.81 -6.78 -10.10
C ILE A 179 3.36 -6.34 -10.32
N MET A 180 2.67 -6.94 -11.29
CA MET A 180 1.26 -6.63 -11.59
C MET A 180 0.34 -7.02 -10.43
N VAL A 181 0.49 -8.24 -9.88
CA VAL A 181 -0.29 -8.70 -8.73
C VAL A 181 -0.02 -7.84 -7.51
N GLY A 182 1.23 -7.46 -7.27
CA GLY A 182 1.61 -6.54 -6.20
C GLY A 182 0.87 -5.20 -6.27
N GLY A 183 0.79 -4.61 -7.46
CA GLY A 183 0.07 -3.35 -7.67
C GLY A 183 -1.45 -3.48 -7.56
N MET A 184 -2.03 -4.59 -8.00
CA MET A 184 -3.48 -4.82 -7.91
C MET A 184 -3.95 -5.23 -6.50
N ALA A 185 -3.06 -5.81 -5.69
CA ALA A 185 -3.36 -6.24 -4.33
C ALA A 185 -3.28 -5.09 -3.31
N SER A 186 -2.67 -3.96 -3.65
CA SER A 186 -2.48 -2.82 -2.75
C SER A 186 -3.39 -1.65 -3.09
N ILE A 187 -3.38 -0.65 -2.21
CA ILE A 187 -4.08 0.62 -2.37
C ILE A 187 -3.01 1.71 -2.33
N ALA A 188 -3.08 2.69 -3.23
CA ALA A 188 -2.15 3.83 -3.21
C ALA A 188 -2.34 4.63 -1.92
N GLY A 189 -1.25 5.09 -1.29
CA GLY A 189 -1.32 5.93 -0.09
C GLY A 189 -2.18 7.19 -0.29
N THR A 190 -2.20 7.73 -1.51
CA THR A 190 -3.00 8.90 -1.91
C THR A 190 -4.51 8.68 -1.74
N VAL A 191 -5.03 7.49 -2.07
CA VAL A 191 -6.45 7.15 -1.94
C VAL A 191 -6.77 6.36 -0.66
N LEU A 192 -5.76 5.77 -0.01
CA LEU A 192 -5.90 5.13 1.30
C LEU A 192 -6.56 6.08 2.31
N PHE A 193 -6.07 7.32 2.34
CA PHE A 193 -6.55 8.34 3.25
C PHE A 193 -7.97 8.84 2.91
N LEU A 194 -8.29 8.91 1.62
CA LEU A 194 -9.66 9.16 1.17
C LEU A 194 -10.61 8.07 1.70
N TYR A 195 -10.24 6.80 1.52
CA TYR A 195 -11.06 5.69 2.03
C TYR A 195 -11.17 5.70 3.55
N ALA A 196 -10.09 6.05 4.26
CA ALA A 196 -10.12 6.20 5.71
C ALA A 196 -11.13 7.28 6.16
N ALA A 197 -11.15 8.44 5.50
CA ALA A 197 -12.09 9.51 5.79
C ALA A 197 -13.55 9.09 5.53
N ILE A 198 -13.80 8.34 4.46
CA ILE A 198 -15.14 7.80 4.13
C ILE A 198 -15.57 6.71 5.13
N LEU A 199 -14.64 5.84 5.55
CA LEU A 199 -14.92 4.71 6.42
C LEU A 199 -14.93 5.07 7.91
N GLY A 200 -14.29 6.17 8.31
CA GLY A 200 -14.17 6.60 9.71
C GLY A 200 -15.48 6.60 10.52
N PRO A 201 -16.64 6.98 9.96
CA PRO A 201 -17.92 6.91 10.68
C PRO A 201 -18.40 5.49 11.02
N VAL A 202 -17.96 4.48 10.27
CA VAL A 202 -18.42 3.07 10.41
C VAL A 202 -17.33 2.19 11.02
N LEU A 203 -16.06 2.48 10.73
CA LEU A 203 -14.90 1.73 11.17
C LEU A 203 -13.98 2.63 12.00
N PRO A 204 -13.97 2.48 13.34
CA PRO A 204 -12.98 3.14 14.19
C PRO A 204 -11.57 2.78 13.73
N GLU A 205 -10.65 3.75 13.78
CA GLU A 205 -9.26 3.53 13.37
C GLU A 205 -9.11 3.03 11.91
N ALA A 206 -10.02 3.42 11.00
CA ALA A 206 -10.02 2.99 9.59
C ALA A 206 -8.66 3.16 8.90
N THR A 207 -7.95 4.26 9.16
CA THR A 207 -6.60 4.51 8.67
C THR A 207 -5.62 3.41 9.08
N ALA A 208 -5.64 3.00 10.35
CA ALA A 208 -4.76 1.95 10.85
C ALA A 208 -5.08 0.61 10.19
N HIS A 209 -6.36 0.27 10.05
CA HIS A 209 -6.79 -0.95 9.35
C HIS A 209 -6.31 -0.97 7.90
N LEU A 210 -6.47 0.13 7.16
CA LEU A 210 -6.05 0.22 5.76
C LEU A 210 -4.52 0.20 5.61
N LEU A 211 -3.78 0.85 6.52
CA LEU A 211 -2.31 0.80 6.53
C LEU A 211 -1.81 -0.62 6.79
N ILE A 212 -2.38 -1.31 7.78
CA ILE A 212 -2.04 -2.71 8.08
C ILE A 212 -2.35 -3.58 6.86
N ALA A 213 -3.52 -3.42 6.25
CA ALA A 213 -3.89 -4.15 5.04
C ALA A 213 -2.90 -3.91 3.89
N SER A 214 -2.45 -2.67 3.69
CA SER A 214 -1.46 -2.33 2.66
C SER A 214 -0.10 -2.99 2.90
N VAL A 215 0.37 -3.06 4.15
CA VAL A 215 1.63 -3.75 4.47
C VAL A 215 1.50 -5.26 4.30
N LEU A 216 0.36 -5.84 4.71
CA LEU A 216 0.10 -7.28 4.59
C LEU A 216 -0.11 -7.73 3.13
N SER A 217 -0.57 -6.83 2.25
CA SER A 217 -0.78 -7.18 0.85
C SER A 217 0.52 -7.49 0.12
N ALA A 218 1.65 -6.91 0.51
CA ALA A 218 2.95 -7.18 -0.12
C ALA A 218 3.35 -8.67 -0.09
N PRO A 219 3.51 -9.33 1.08
CA PRO A 219 3.81 -10.76 1.11
C PRO A 219 2.67 -11.63 0.56
N ALA A 220 1.40 -11.24 0.76
CA ALA A 220 0.27 -11.99 0.22
C ALA A 220 0.25 -12.00 -1.32
N ALA A 221 0.52 -10.86 -1.94
CA ALA A 221 0.62 -10.71 -3.38
C ALA A 221 1.71 -11.58 -3.96
N LEU A 222 2.90 -11.60 -3.34
CA LEU A 222 4.01 -12.46 -3.76
C LEU A 222 3.69 -13.94 -3.62
N VAL A 223 3.01 -14.35 -2.54
CA VAL A 223 2.55 -15.73 -2.35
C VAL A 223 1.64 -16.15 -3.50
N ILE A 224 0.60 -15.37 -3.80
CA ILE A 224 -0.34 -15.69 -4.87
C ILE A 224 0.34 -15.63 -6.23
N ALA A 225 1.17 -14.62 -6.48
CA ALA A 225 1.89 -14.46 -7.74
C ALA A 225 2.77 -15.66 -8.05
N PHE A 226 3.57 -16.11 -7.09
CA PHE A 226 4.52 -17.21 -7.30
C PHE A 226 3.85 -18.58 -7.38
N VAL A 227 2.69 -18.74 -6.75
CA VAL A 227 1.88 -19.96 -6.88
C VAL A 227 1.24 -20.03 -8.27
N MET A 228 0.74 -18.91 -8.80
CA MET A 228 0.09 -18.87 -10.11
C MET A 228 1.08 -18.87 -11.28
N VAL A 229 2.11 -18.02 -11.22
CA VAL A 229 3.13 -17.87 -12.28
C VAL A 229 4.51 -17.83 -11.62
N PRO A 230 5.19 -18.99 -11.50
CA PRO A 230 6.51 -19.04 -10.87
C PRO A 230 7.55 -18.19 -11.60
N PRO A 231 8.38 -17.41 -10.88
CA PRO A 231 9.46 -16.64 -11.48
C PRO A 231 10.58 -17.55 -12.00
N ALA A 232 11.29 -17.09 -13.04
CA ALA A 232 12.42 -17.81 -13.62
C ALA A 232 13.74 -17.10 -13.25
N GLY A 233 14.47 -17.62 -12.26
CA GLY A 233 15.81 -17.11 -11.88
C GLY A 233 15.83 -16.29 -10.58
N ALA A 234 17.03 -15.83 -10.21
CA ALA A 234 17.22 -14.93 -9.08
C ALA A 234 16.87 -13.50 -9.50
N THR A 235 16.04 -12.83 -8.71
CA THR A 235 15.56 -11.46 -8.93
C THR A 235 16.73 -10.47 -8.87
N GLY A 236 17.33 -10.16 -10.02
CA GLY A 236 18.53 -9.34 -10.13
C GLY A 236 18.21 -7.91 -10.55
N GLY A 237 18.68 -6.92 -9.78
CA GLY A 237 18.67 -5.51 -10.20
C GLY A 237 19.10 -4.58 -9.07
N ALA A 238 20.26 -3.93 -9.22
CA ALA A 238 20.64 -2.80 -8.40
C ALA A 238 20.08 -1.52 -9.03
N LEU A 239 19.29 -0.78 -8.26
CA LEU A 239 18.49 0.36 -8.73
C LEU A 239 19.15 1.70 -8.40
N ASP A 240 19.08 2.63 -9.37
CA ASP A 240 19.47 4.03 -9.22
C ASP A 240 18.22 4.90 -8.93
N TRP A 241 18.27 5.68 -7.85
CA TRP A 241 17.16 6.50 -7.37
C TRP A 241 17.31 7.93 -7.89
N ARG A 242 16.76 8.21 -9.07
CA ARG A 242 16.76 9.57 -9.63
C ARG A 242 15.38 10.21 -9.46
N SER A 243 15.35 11.30 -8.70
CA SER A 243 14.25 12.27 -8.74
C SER A 243 14.49 13.21 -9.92
N GLU A 244 13.45 13.50 -10.69
CA GLU A 244 13.51 14.49 -11.78
C GLU A 244 13.37 15.93 -11.26
N ALA A 245 12.86 16.12 -10.03
CA ALA A 245 12.66 17.44 -9.43
C ALA A 245 13.99 18.16 -9.10
N SER A 246 14.00 19.47 -9.34
CA SER A 246 15.16 20.35 -9.16
C SER A 246 15.23 21.02 -7.77
N GLY A 247 14.15 20.97 -6.99
CA GLY A 247 14.07 21.56 -5.65
C GLY A 247 12.79 21.18 -4.89
N SER A 248 12.73 21.49 -3.59
CA SER A 248 11.57 21.14 -2.73
C SER A 248 10.27 21.84 -3.09
N MET A 249 10.31 22.91 -3.88
CA MET A 249 9.12 23.61 -4.38
C MET A 249 8.63 23.04 -5.71
N ASP A 250 9.49 22.29 -6.39
CA ASP A 250 9.25 21.63 -7.68
C ASP A 250 8.77 20.19 -7.47
N ALA A 251 9.23 19.55 -6.39
CA ALA A 251 8.76 18.26 -5.89
C ALA A 251 7.43 18.40 -5.13
#